data_AF-A0A1V6TEZ0-F1
#
_entry.id   AF-A0A1V6TEZ0-F1
#
_cell.length_a   1.000
_cell.length_b   1.000
_cell.length_c   1.000
_cell.angle_alpha   90.00
_cell.angle_beta   90.00
_cell.angle_gamma   90.00
#
_symmetry.space_group_name_H-M   'P 1'
#
loop_
_entity.id
_entity.type
_entity.pdbx_description
1 polymer ?
#
loop_
_entity_poly.entity_id
_entity_poly.type
_entity_poly.pdbx_seq_one_letter_code
_entity_poly.pdbx_strand_id
1 'polypeptide(L)'
;MQSQETATGGGGKPKDINTDGLCLLSLDRGDAVNPCEIFDLIGGTSTGGLIAIMLGRLEMDGEQCISAYRRMMRTVFEDPKWVKLGLRGNIKPTFDSNKLKEAISKVINGCGFKETDQFKTSGCKLFVCATTHETTWIT
;
A
#
# COMPACT_ATOMS: atom_id res chain seq x y z
N MET A 1 16.53 46.30 24.78
CA MET A 1 17.53 46.01 23.75
C MET A 1 18.30 44.75 24.19
N GLN A 2 18.23 43.68 23.37
CA GLN A 2 19.19 42.55 23.13
C GLN A 2 20.23 42.18 24.23
N SER A 3 20.60 40.92 24.55
CA SER A 3 20.57 39.58 23.93
C SER A 3 20.92 38.52 25.02
N GLN A 4 20.21 37.39 25.14
CA GLN A 4 20.52 36.00 24.71
C GLN A 4 21.77 35.31 25.28
N GLU A 5 21.55 34.16 25.98
CA GLU A 5 22.36 32.93 25.82
C GLU A 5 21.51 31.65 26.03
N THR A 6 21.53 30.83 24.99
CA THR A 6 21.42 29.36 24.80
C THR A 6 20.91 28.40 25.90
N ALA A 7 19.94 27.55 25.53
CA ALA A 7 19.96 26.13 25.82
C ALA A 7 19.32 25.33 24.68
N THR A 8 20.11 24.41 24.14
CA THR A 8 19.82 23.45 23.07
C THR A 8 18.76 22.42 23.47
N GLY A 9 17.79 22.17 22.58
CA GLY A 9 16.82 21.07 22.74
C GLY A 9 16.39 20.56 21.37
N GLY A 10 17.09 19.55 20.87
CA GLY A 10 16.77 18.88 19.62
C GLY A 10 15.44 18.12 19.71
N GLY A 11 14.43 18.58 18.96
CA GLY A 11 13.22 17.83 18.66
C GLY A 11 13.34 17.28 17.25
N GLY A 12 13.60 15.98 17.13
CA GLY A 12 13.85 15.30 15.87
C GLY A 12 12.74 15.53 14.84
N LYS A 13 13.15 15.93 13.63
CA LYS A 13 12.30 15.85 12.44
C LYS A 13 11.78 14.42 12.29
N PRO A 14 10.56 14.21 11.78
CA PRO A 14 10.11 12.89 11.36
C PRO A 14 11.20 12.33 10.44
N LYS A 15 11.73 11.16 10.77
CA LYS A 15 12.74 10.50 9.94
C LYS A 15 12.10 10.26 8.58
N ASP A 16 12.64 10.93 7.57
CA ASP A 16 12.33 10.64 6.18
C ASP A 16 12.49 9.13 5.99
N ILE A 17 11.38 8.47 5.65
CA ILE A 17 11.43 7.06 5.34
C ILE A 17 12.35 6.94 4.14
N ASN A 18 13.45 6.21 4.32
CA ASN A 18 14.45 5.98 3.30
C ASN A 18 13.73 5.54 2.00
N THR A 19 13.78 6.40 0.99
CA THR A 19 13.17 6.24 -0.33
C THR A 19 13.99 5.35 -1.25
N ASP A 20 15.14 4.84 -0.80
CA ASP A 20 16.11 4.13 -1.63
C ASP A 20 15.58 2.73 -1.99
N GLY A 21 14.65 2.19 -1.20
CA GLY A 21 13.90 0.97 -1.52
C GLY A 21 12.69 1.19 -2.45
N LEU A 22 12.29 2.44 -2.68
CA LEU A 22 11.20 2.81 -3.61
C LEU A 22 11.74 3.06 -5.04
N CYS A 23 13.06 3.02 -5.21
CA CYS A 23 13.75 3.34 -6.47
C CYS A 23 13.40 2.41 -7.64
N LEU A 24 12.79 1.24 -7.39
CA LEU A 24 12.27 0.38 -8.47
C LEU A 24 11.00 0.96 -9.13
N LEU A 25 10.29 1.87 -8.46
CA LEU A 25 9.13 2.58 -9.00
C LEU A 25 9.52 3.93 -9.61
N SER A 26 10.67 4.50 -9.22
CA SER A 26 11.24 5.69 -9.87
C SER A 26 11.99 5.28 -11.13
N LEU A 27 11.25 4.94 -12.19
CA LEU A 27 11.74 5.07 -13.55
C LEU A 27 11.90 6.58 -13.85
N ASP A 28 12.96 7.17 -13.31
CA ASP A 28 13.41 8.51 -13.70
C ASP A 28 14.00 8.40 -15.11
N ARG A 29 13.18 8.66 -16.15
CA ARG A 29 13.52 9.43 -17.36
C ARG A 29 12.45 9.30 -18.44
N GLY A 30 11.69 10.39 -18.61
CA GLY A 30 11.03 10.76 -19.87
C GLY A 30 9.82 9.90 -20.23
N ASP A 31 8.64 10.49 -20.07
CA ASP A 31 7.31 9.91 -20.27
C ASP A 31 6.90 8.89 -19.19
N ALA A 32 5.80 9.19 -18.50
CA ALA A 32 5.22 8.31 -17.48
C ALA A 32 4.62 7.08 -18.18
N VAL A 33 5.47 6.10 -18.46
CA VAL A 33 5.07 4.82 -19.03
C VAL A 33 4.48 3.96 -17.93
N ASN A 34 3.30 3.39 -18.17
CA ASN A 34 2.65 2.53 -17.20
C ASN A 34 3.45 1.23 -17.06
N PRO A 35 3.69 0.70 -15.85
CA PRO A 35 4.44 -0.54 -15.67
C PRO A 35 3.86 -1.73 -16.46
N CYS A 36 2.55 -1.77 -16.69
CA CYS A 36 1.90 -2.79 -17.52
C CYS A 36 2.27 -2.74 -19.02
N GLU A 37 2.91 -1.67 -19.49
CA GLU A 37 3.43 -1.56 -20.86
C GLU A 37 4.90 -2.01 -20.97
N ILE A 38 5.60 -2.08 -19.83
CA ILE A 38 7.02 -2.43 -19.75
C ILE A 38 7.19 -3.92 -19.41
N PHE A 39 6.33 -4.45 -18.53
CA PHE A 39 6.45 -5.80 -18.02
C PHE A 39 5.44 -6.75 -18.65
N ASP A 40 5.92 -7.89 -19.14
CA ASP A 40 5.05 -8.98 -19.62
C ASP A 40 4.29 -9.68 -18.46
N LEU A 41 4.83 -9.58 -17.24
CA LEU A 41 4.29 -10.22 -16.04
C LEU A 41 4.60 -9.39 -14.79
N ILE A 42 3.56 -9.10 -14.00
CA ILE A 42 3.69 -8.50 -12.67
C ILE A 42 3.20 -9.50 -11.61
N GLY A 43 4.05 -9.75 -10.61
CA GLY A 43 3.82 -10.74 -9.56
C GLY A 43 3.84 -10.13 -8.16
N GLY A 44 3.05 -10.67 -7.22
CA GLY A 44 3.07 -10.18 -5.84
C GLY A 44 2.46 -11.11 -4.80
N THR A 45 2.85 -10.91 -3.54
CA THR A 45 2.29 -11.59 -2.36
C THR A 45 1.99 -10.57 -1.27
N SER A 46 0.91 -10.76 -0.51
CA SER A 46 0.51 -9.84 0.57
C SER A 46 0.40 -8.39 0.05
N THR A 47 1.06 -7.43 0.68
CA THR A 47 1.21 -6.05 0.21
C THR A 47 1.64 -5.95 -1.26
N GLY A 48 2.61 -6.75 -1.66
CA GLY A 48 3.09 -6.77 -3.05
C GLY A 48 2.02 -7.26 -4.03
N GLY A 49 1.09 -8.12 -3.59
CA GLY A 49 -0.06 -8.54 -4.39
C GLY A 49 -1.04 -7.41 -4.67
N LEU A 50 -1.28 -6.55 -3.67
CA LEU A 50 -2.12 -5.35 -3.83
C LEU A 50 -1.49 -4.36 -4.80
N ILE A 51 -0.17 -4.13 -4.68
CA ILE A 51 0.59 -3.26 -5.60
C ILE A 51 0.59 -3.84 -7.01
N ALA A 52 0.80 -5.15 -7.15
CA ALA A 52 0.74 -5.85 -8.43
C ALA A 52 -0.60 -5.60 -9.15
N ILE A 53 -1.71 -5.70 -8.43
CA ILE A 53 -3.05 -5.42 -8.98
C ILE A 53 -3.17 -3.95 -9.41
N MET A 54 -2.70 -3.00 -8.59
CA MET A 54 -2.76 -1.57 -8.93
C MET A 54 -1.98 -1.22 -10.21
N LEU A 55 -0.75 -1.72 -10.34
CA LEU A 55 0.11 -1.42 -11.49
C LEU A 55 -0.25 -2.22 -12.74
N GLY A 56 -0.59 -3.50 -12.57
CA GLY A 56 -0.82 -4.40 -13.70
C GLY A 56 -2.25 -4.42 -14.20
N ARG A 57 -3.25 -4.29 -13.29
CA ARG A 57 -4.67 -4.43 -13.66
C ARG A 57 -5.40 -3.12 -13.75
N LEU A 58 -5.17 -2.24 -12.78
CA LEU A 58 -5.75 -0.90 -12.79
C LEU A 58 -4.96 0.06 -13.67
N GLU A 59 -3.86 -0.42 -14.26
CA GLU A 59 -2.98 0.30 -15.19
C GLU A 59 -2.52 1.65 -14.61
N MET A 60 -2.32 1.69 -13.29
CA MET A 60 -1.86 2.89 -12.60
C MET A 60 -0.38 3.10 -12.88
N ASP A 61 0.00 4.36 -13.10
CA ASP A 61 1.40 4.75 -13.08
C ASP A 61 1.98 4.64 -11.65
N GLY A 62 3.30 4.77 -11.53
CA GLY A 62 4.01 4.64 -10.26
C GLY A 62 3.51 5.62 -9.19
N GLU A 63 3.27 6.88 -9.56
CA GLU A 63 2.85 7.94 -8.63
C GLU A 63 1.41 7.75 -8.15
N GLN A 64 0.51 7.40 -9.08
CA GLN A 64 -0.87 7.05 -8.78
C GLN A 64 -0.93 5.85 -7.82
N CYS A 65 -0.14 4.81 -8.08
CA CYS A 65 -0.06 3.63 -7.23
C CYS A 65 0.42 3.98 -5.82
N ILE A 66 1.52 4.73 -5.70
CA ILE A 66 2.07 5.17 -4.41
C ILE A 66 1.01 5.96 -3.62
N SER A 67 0.33 6.90 -4.27
CA SER A 67 -0.71 7.73 -3.65
C SER A 67 -1.92 6.90 -3.17
N ALA A 68 -2.43 6.01 -4.03
CA ALA A 68 -3.55 5.13 -3.71
C ALA A 68 -3.22 4.14 -2.59
N TYR A 69 -2.04 3.52 -2.67
CA TYR A 69 -1.55 2.59 -1.65
C TYR A 69 -1.43 3.26 -0.29
N ARG A 70 -0.82 4.46 -0.21
CA ARG A 70 -0.70 5.23 1.04
C ARG A 70 -2.06 5.54 1.64
N ARG A 71 -3.03 5.94 0.81
CA ARG A 71 -4.40 6.23 1.26
C ARG A 71 -5.10 4.98 1.80
N MET A 72 -5.01 3.88 1.06
CA MET A 72 -5.58 2.59 1.43
C MET A 72 -4.98 2.09 2.75
N MET A 73 -3.65 2.07 2.87
CA MET A 73 -2.97 1.58 4.07
C MET A 73 -3.24 2.44 5.30
N ARG A 74 -3.41 3.76 5.13
CA ARG A 74 -3.85 4.62 6.21
C ARG A 74 -5.24 4.20 6.72
N THR A 75 -6.20 3.94 5.84
CA THR A 75 -7.55 3.51 6.26
C THR A 75 -7.55 2.14 6.93
N VAL A 76 -6.70 1.21 6.48
CA VAL A 76 -6.65 -0.17 6.99
C VAL A 76 -5.92 -0.25 8.32
N PHE A 77 -4.82 0.49 8.48
CA PHE A 77 -3.92 0.39 9.63
C PHE A 77 -3.99 1.58 10.60
N GLU A 78 -4.86 2.57 10.39
CA GLU A 78 -5.09 3.58 11.42
C GLU A 78 -5.69 2.95 12.68
N ASP A 79 -4.86 2.97 13.73
CA ASP A 79 -5.19 2.56 15.08
C ASP A 79 -6.44 3.33 15.56
N PRO A 80 -7.48 2.64 16.04
CA PRO A 80 -8.55 3.31 16.72
C PRO A 80 -7.95 3.84 18.03
N LYS A 81 -7.97 5.17 18.21
CA LYS A 81 -7.28 5.94 19.27
C LYS A 81 -7.54 5.48 20.72
N TRP A 82 -8.38 4.46 20.94
CA TRP A 82 -8.73 3.89 22.25
C TRP A 82 -7.80 2.77 22.74
N VAL A 83 -6.89 2.23 21.91
CA VAL A 83 -5.95 1.16 22.32
C VAL A 83 -4.88 1.65 23.31
N LYS A 84 -4.69 2.97 23.47
CA LYS A 84 -3.71 3.54 24.41
C LYS A 84 -4.16 3.59 25.89
N LEU A 85 -5.37 3.14 26.23
CA LEU A 85 -5.84 3.13 27.63
C LEU A 85 -6.12 1.72 28.19
N GLY A 86 -5.55 0.67 27.58
CA GLY A 86 -5.66 -0.70 28.06
C GLY A 86 -4.33 -1.25 28.56
N LEU A 87 -4.00 -1.00 29.83
CA LEU A 87 -2.80 -1.50 30.51
C LEU A 87 -2.75 -3.04 30.72
N ARG A 88 -3.47 -3.84 29.92
CA ARG A 88 -3.61 -5.29 30.11
C ARG A 88 -3.70 -6.07 28.79
N GLY A 89 -2.53 -6.35 28.21
CA GLY A 89 -2.19 -7.69 27.72
C GLY A 89 -2.99 -8.32 26.57
N ASN A 90 -3.72 -7.59 25.75
CA ASN A 90 -4.38 -8.17 24.57
C ASN A 90 -4.13 -7.31 23.32
N ILE A 91 -3.01 -7.60 22.64
CA ILE A 91 -2.67 -6.98 21.35
C ILE A 91 -3.60 -7.62 20.31
N LYS A 92 -4.75 -6.99 20.07
CA LYS A 92 -5.60 -7.39 18.95
C LYS A 92 -4.89 -7.00 17.65
N PRO A 93 -4.75 -7.91 16.67
CA PRO A 93 -4.23 -7.54 15.36
C PRO A 93 -5.11 -6.44 14.77
N THR A 94 -4.47 -5.34 14.35
CA THR A 94 -5.13 -4.11 13.87
C THR A 94 -5.77 -4.27 12.49
N PHE A 95 -5.68 -5.45 11.89
CA PHE A 95 -6.16 -5.74 10.55
C PHE A 95 -7.67 -6.03 10.56
N ASP A 96 -8.44 -5.11 9.99
CA ASP A 96 -9.88 -5.25 9.82
C ASP A 96 -10.18 -5.56 8.34
N SER A 97 -10.65 -6.78 8.07
CA SER A 97 -10.96 -7.25 6.72
C SER A 97 -12.05 -6.41 6.04
N ASN A 98 -12.99 -5.84 6.81
CA ASN A 98 -14.03 -4.98 6.24
C ASN A 98 -13.46 -3.64 5.81
N LYS A 99 -12.58 -3.05 6.63
CA LYS A 99 -11.87 -1.81 6.26
C LYS A 99 -10.98 -2.02 5.04
N LEU A 100 -10.29 -3.16 4.96
CA LEU A 100 -9.50 -3.49 3.77
C LEU A 100 -10.40 -3.62 2.54
N LYS A 101 -11.51 -4.36 2.63
CA LYS A 101 -12.46 -4.49 1.53
C LYS A 101 -12.95 -3.13 1.05
N GLU A 102 -13.40 -2.27 1.97
CA GLU A 102 -13.88 -0.92 1.64
C GLU A 102 -12.78 -0.05 1.01
N ALA A 103 -11.56 -0.12 1.53
CA ALA A 103 -10.44 0.63 1.00
C ALA A 103 -10.05 0.16 -0.41
N ILE A 104 -10.07 -1.15 -0.67
CA ILE A 104 -9.85 -1.72 -2.01
C ILE A 104 -10.98 -1.30 -2.96
N SER A 105 -12.24 -1.42 -2.54
CA SER A 105 -13.41 -0.98 -3.32
C SER A 105 -13.29 0.49 -3.75
N LYS A 106 -12.82 1.37 -2.87
CA LYS A 106 -12.59 2.79 -3.19
C LYS A 106 -11.52 2.98 -4.27
N VAL A 107 -10.45 2.19 -4.26
CA VAL A 107 -9.41 2.25 -5.29
C VAL A 107 -9.99 1.79 -6.63
N ILE A 108 -10.67 0.64 -6.66
CA ILE A 108 -11.27 0.07 -7.89
C ILE A 108 -12.25 1.07 -8.53
N ASN A 109 -13.19 1.59 -7.74
CA ASN A 109 -14.19 2.54 -8.22
C ASN A 109 -13.56 3.86 -8.68
N GLY A 110 -12.49 4.32 -8.01
CA GLY A 110 -11.75 5.52 -8.40
C GLY A 110 -11.05 5.39 -9.76
N CYS A 111 -10.72 4.18 -10.17
CA CYS A 111 -10.15 3.85 -11.47
C CYS A 111 -11.22 3.60 -12.56
N GLY A 112 -12.52 3.76 -12.24
CA GLY A 112 -13.62 3.57 -13.20
C GLY A 112 -14.04 2.11 -13.44
N PHE A 113 -13.48 1.17 -12.68
CA PHE A 113 -13.86 -0.25 -12.74
C PHE A 113 -14.98 -0.56 -11.73
N LYS A 114 -15.75 -1.62 -12.00
CA LYS A 114 -16.69 -2.20 -11.04
C LYS A 114 -16.03 -3.37 -10.31
N GLU A 115 -16.42 -3.59 -9.06
CA GLU A 115 -15.94 -4.74 -8.26
C GLU A 115 -16.20 -6.10 -8.93
N THR A 116 -17.22 -6.18 -9.78
CA THR A 116 -17.63 -7.40 -10.50
C THR A 116 -16.98 -7.54 -11.87
N ASP A 117 -16.18 -6.58 -12.33
CA ASP A 117 -15.59 -6.64 -13.65
C ASP A 117 -14.62 -7.82 -13.75
N GLN A 118 -14.78 -8.62 -14.80
CA GLN A 118 -13.91 -9.76 -15.04
C GLN A 118 -12.48 -9.30 -15.33
N PHE A 119 -11.50 -9.97 -14.72
CA PHE A 119 -10.09 -9.76 -14.98
C PHE A 119 -9.70 -10.28 -16.38
N LYS A 120 -9.92 -9.47 -17.42
CA LYS A 120 -9.43 -9.74 -18.79
C LYS A 120 -8.04 -9.13 -18.97
N THR A 121 -6.99 -9.93 -18.89
CA THR A 121 -5.61 -9.46 -19.15
C THR A 121 -5.43 -9.14 -20.64
N SER A 122 -5.11 -7.89 -20.98
CA SER A 122 -4.59 -7.52 -22.29
C SER A 122 -3.19 -6.94 -22.11
N GLY A 123 -2.17 -7.56 -22.72
CA GLY A 123 -0.77 -7.15 -22.57
C GLY A 123 -0.07 -7.82 -21.37
N CYS A 124 -0.01 -7.13 -20.23
CA CYS A 124 0.67 -7.60 -19.02
C CYS A 124 -0.12 -8.70 -18.29
N LYS A 125 0.55 -9.82 -18.02
CA LYS A 125 0.01 -10.90 -17.17
C LYS A 125 0.16 -10.53 -15.70
N LEU A 126 -0.71 -11.08 -14.86
CA LEU A 126 -0.73 -10.78 -13.43
C LEU A 126 -0.80 -12.07 -12.62
N PHE A 127 0.03 -12.15 -11.58
CA PHE A 127 0.08 -13.30 -10.69
C PHE A 127 0.12 -12.85 -9.22
N VAL A 128 -0.85 -13.31 -8.42
CA VAL A 128 -0.92 -12.98 -6.99
C VAL A 128 -1.01 -14.27 -6.18
N CYS A 129 -0.16 -14.40 -5.17
CA CYS A 129 -0.21 -15.51 -4.24
C CYS A 129 -1.07 -15.17 -3.02
N ALA A 130 -2.01 -16.05 -2.69
CA ALA A 130 -2.78 -16.01 -1.45
C ALA A 130 -2.88 -17.43 -0.88
N THR A 131 -2.80 -17.54 0.44
CA THR A 131 -3.04 -18.79 1.16
C THR A 131 -4.43 -18.73 1.77
N THR A 132 -5.23 -19.77 1.58
CA THR A 132 -6.51 -19.92 2.30
C THR A 132 -6.22 -20.47 3.70
N HIS A 133 -7.05 -20.13 4.69
CA HIS A 133 -6.91 -20.68 6.05
C HIS A 133 -7.49 -22.09 6.19
N GLU A 134 -7.87 -22.74 5.08
CA GLU A 134 -8.28 -24.14 5.07
C GLU A 134 -7.13 -25.01 4.57
N THR A 135 -6.18 -25.33 5.46
CA THR A 135 -5.29 -26.51 5.36
C THR A 135 -4.39 -26.60 6.61
N THR A 136 -4.98 -27.01 7.73
CA THR A 136 -4.24 -27.67 8.80
C THR A 136 -5.00 -28.93 9.18
N TRP A 137 -4.84 -30.01 8.41
CA TRP A 137 -4.95 -31.39 8.94
C TRP A 137 -4.44 -32.52 8.03
N ILE A 138 -3.62 -32.29 7.00
CA ILE A 138 -3.03 -33.43 6.26
C ILE A 138 -1.52 -33.26 6.10
N THR A 139 -0.81 -33.64 7.15
CA THR A 139 0.53 -34.25 7.11
C THR A 139 0.63 -35.18 8.31
#